data_AF-A0A672S8I9-F1
#
_entry.id   AF-A0A672S8I9-F1
#
_cell.length_a   1.000
_cell.length_b   1.000
_cell.length_c   1.000
_cell.angle_alpha   90.00
_cell.angle_beta   90.00
_cell.angle_gamma   90.00
#
_symmetry.space_group_name_H-M   'P 1'
#
loop_
_entity.id
_entity.type
_entity.pdbx_description
1 polymer ?
#
loop_
_entity_poly.entity_id
_entity_poly.type
_entity_poly.pdbx_seq_one_letter_code
_entity_poly.pdbx_strand_id
1 'polypeptide(L)'
;MSPEGKTLLNIIILGLGFMVIFTAFGTCGNIEQTVIKSFNSTEFHGSGYTSMAIIYAVFSASNLIAPSVIAVIGPQLSLFFSGLVYSGYIAVFIHPYTSSFYTLSVLLGIAAAVLWTAQGNLLTINSKDSTIGRNSGIFWALMQFSLFFGNLYIFFAWRGKSHITGEYVLYNKLWQPLWWKSLHKLLNPVVFLGLFTHIVAFFLIFLNIASDAPVAPEEGTQMQAFIQPSVTVALICSFLLGLGDSCFNTQLISIVGFLFREDSASAFAVFKFVQSITAAVAFFYSNYFLLHWQLLIMVLTGFLGTITFFVVEWGVISSRRDSDYDSI
;
A
#
# COMPACT_ATOMS: atom_id res chain seq x y z
N MET A 1 -31.50 13.06 -1.86
CA MET A 1 -30.04 13.04 -1.58
C MET A 1 -29.39 14.14 -2.40
N SER A 2 -28.55 15.00 -1.79
CA SER A 2 -27.91 16.13 -2.48
C SER A 2 -26.84 15.66 -3.50
N PRO A 3 -26.44 16.51 -4.47
CA PRO A 3 -25.37 16.18 -5.41
C PRO A 3 -24.05 15.80 -4.73
N GLU A 4 -23.64 16.56 -3.71
CA GLU A 4 -22.42 16.27 -2.94
C GLU A 4 -22.52 15.01 -2.10
N GLY A 5 -23.73 14.66 -1.63
CA GLY A 5 -24.00 13.37 -0.99
C GLY A 5 -23.85 12.21 -1.97
N LYS A 6 -24.22 12.37 -3.25
CA LYS A 6 -24.02 11.36 -4.29
C LYS A 6 -22.53 11.14 -4.59
N THR A 7 -21.76 12.22 -4.80
CA THR A 7 -20.32 12.09 -5.06
C THR A 7 -19.56 11.50 -3.86
N LEU A 8 -19.92 11.89 -2.63
CA LEU A 8 -19.33 11.29 -1.43
C LEU A 8 -19.68 9.80 -1.28
N LEU A 9 -20.92 9.40 -1.58
CA LEU A 9 -21.32 7.99 -1.56
C LEU A 9 -20.53 7.18 -2.60
N ASN A 10 -20.29 7.72 -3.80
CA ASN A 10 -19.48 7.06 -4.83
C ASN A 10 -18.03 6.81 -4.35
N ILE A 11 -17.43 7.77 -3.63
CA ILE A 11 -16.10 7.60 -3.01
C ILE A 11 -16.10 6.52 -1.92
N ILE A 12 -17.16 6.44 -1.11
CA ILE A 12 -17.30 5.40 -0.07
C ILE A 12 -17.46 4.01 -0.70
N ILE A 13 -18.28 3.87 -1.75
CA ILE A 13 -18.46 2.62 -2.49
C ILE A 13 -17.14 2.18 -3.14
N LEU A 14 -16.41 3.11 -3.77
CA LEU A 14 -15.09 2.87 -4.34
C LEU A 14 -14.08 2.40 -3.28
N GLY A 15 -14.05 3.06 -2.12
CA GLY A 15 -13.19 2.68 -0.99
C GLY A 15 -13.52 1.31 -0.41
N LEU A 16 -14.81 0.95 -0.29
CA LEU A 16 -15.24 -0.37 0.20
C LEU A 16 -14.94 -1.48 -0.81
N GLY A 17 -15.11 -1.25 -2.11
CA GLY A 17 -14.73 -2.21 -3.16
C GLY A 17 -13.24 -2.50 -3.16
N PHE A 18 -12.41 -1.46 -3.04
CA PHE A 18 -10.97 -1.60 -2.87
C PHE A 18 -10.62 -2.30 -1.54
N MET A 19 -11.28 -1.95 -0.44
CA MET A 19 -11.06 -2.60 0.86
C MET A 19 -11.25 -4.12 0.76
N VAL A 20 -12.30 -4.62 0.10
CA VAL A 20 -12.54 -6.07 -0.04
C VAL A 20 -11.47 -6.73 -0.91
N ILE A 21 -11.15 -6.16 -2.09
CA ILE A 21 -10.16 -6.72 -3.02
C ILE A 21 -8.76 -6.75 -2.38
N PHE A 22 -8.33 -5.65 -1.77
CA PHE A 22 -7.02 -5.55 -1.11
C PHE A 22 -6.97 -6.27 0.24
N THR A 23 -8.10 -6.60 0.86
CA THR A 23 -8.11 -7.52 2.01
C THR A 23 -7.60 -8.87 1.55
N ALA A 24 -8.18 -9.43 0.49
CA ALA A 24 -7.77 -10.74 -0.02
C ALA A 24 -6.36 -10.70 -0.64
N PHE A 25 -6.09 -9.74 -1.55
CA PHE A 25 -4.77 -9.64 -2.21
C PHE A 25 -3.63 -9.34 -1.22
N GLY A 26 -3.81 -8.39 -0.29
CA GLY A 26 -2.81 -8.06 0.73
C GLY A 26 -2.59 -9.20 1.73
N THR A 27 -3.66 -9.91 2.11
CA THR A 27 -3.57 -11.14 2.93
C THR A 27 -2.71 -12.19 2.25
N CYS A 28 -3.07 -12.56 1.01
CA CYS A 28 -2.34 -13.56 0.24
C CYS A 28 -0.89 -13.15 0.03
N GLY A 29 -0.64 -11.90 -0.40
CA GLY A 29 0.71 -11.38 -0.65
C GLY A 29 1.62 -11.38 0.58
N ASN A 30 1.10 -11.00 1.76
CA ASN A 30 1.88 -10.97 3.00
C ASN A 30 2.33 -12.37 3.46
N ILE A 31 1.53 -13.42 3.20
CA ILE A 31 1.86 -14.81 3.56
C ILE A 31 2.47 -15.60 2.39
N GLU A 32 2.47 -15.02 1.19
CA GLU A 32 2.73 -15.69 -0.09
C GLU A 32 4.01 -16.51 -0.08
N GLN A 33 5.14 -15.88 0.25
CA GLN A 33 6.45 -16.52 0.32
C GLN A 33 6.50 -17.65 1.37
N THR A 34 5.79 -17.50 2.49
CA THR A 34 5.75 -18.51 3.56
C THR A 34 4.93 -19.72 3.15
N VAL A 35 3.75 -19.48 2.57
CA VAL A 35 2.86 -20.51 2.04
C VAL A 35 3.53 -21.26 0.90
N ILE A 36 4.11 -20.54 -0.06
CA ILE A 36 4.85 -21.10 -1.20
C ILE A 36 6.01 -21.98 -0.75
N LYS A 37 6.83 -21.52 0.21
CA LYS A 37 7.92 -22.35 0.75
C LYS A 37 7.36 -23.64 1.33
N SER A 38 6.29 -23.59 2.13
CA SER A 38 5.70 -24.79 2.77
C SER A 38 5.05 -25.83 1.82
N PHE A 39 5.03 -25.60 0.50
CA PHE A 39 4.56 -26.58 -0.48
C PHE A 39 5.69 -27.53 -0.91
N ASN A 40 6.08 -28.45 -0.02
CA ASN A 40 6.98 -29.57 -0.32
C ASN A 40 6.39 -30.45 -1.43
N SER A 41 6.74 -30.13 -2.69
CA SER A 41 6.21 -30.73 -3.91
C SER A 41 7.23 -30.63 -5.03
N THR A 42 7.32 -31.66 -5.87
CA THR A 42 8.30 -31.74 -6.96
C THR A 42 7.90 -30.95 -8.22
N GLU A 43 6.73 -30.29 -8.22
CA GLU A 43 6.20 -29.54 -9.37
C GLU A 43 6.15 -28.02 -9.13
N PHE A 44 6.25 -27.56 -7.88
CA PHE A 44 6.23 -26.14 -7.54
C PHE A 44 7.62 -25.62 -7.17
N HIS A 45 8.17 -24.75 -8.02
CA HIS A 45 9.46 -24.07 -7.81
C HIS A 45 9.30 -22.54 -7.94
N GLY A 46 8.16 -22.02 -7.49
CA GLY A 46 7.87 -20.59 -7.43
C GLY A 46 8.48 -19.89 -6.21
N SER A 47 8.56 -18.56 -6.27
CA SER A 47 8.83 -17.67 -5.12
C SER A 47 7.80 -16.54 -5.14
N GLY A 48 7.21 -16.23 -3.99
CA GLY A 48 6.27 -15.12 -3.82
C GLY A 48 6.95 -13.77 -4.06
N TYR A 49 8.18 -13.61 -3.55
CA TYR A 49 8.98 -12.41 -3.82
C TYR A 49 9.27 -12.22 -5.33
N THR A 50 9.49 -13.32 -6.08
CA THR A 50 9.61 -13.27 -7.54
C THR A 50 8.29 -12.92 -8.22
N SER A 51 7.16 -13.44 -7.73
CA SER A 51 5.82 -13.07 -8.21
C SER A 51 5.54 -11.58 -8.01
N MET A 52 5.73 -11.07 -6.79
CA MET A 52 5.57 -9.64 -6.50
C MET A 52 6.49 -8.77 -7.35
N ALA A 53 7.75 -9.16 -7.54
CA ALA A 53 8.65 -8.44 -8.44
C ALA A 53 8.11 -8.39 -9.89
N ILE A 54 7.53 -9.49 -10.41
CA ILE A 54 6.86 -9.54 -11.72
C ILE A 54 5.61 -8.63 -11.75
N ILE A 55 4.73 -8.74 -10.75
CA ILE A 55 3.49 -7.93 -10.65
C ILE A 55 3.84 -6.45 -10.69
N TYR A 56 4.78 -6.00 -9.85
CA TYR A 56 5.15 -4.59 -9.75
C TYR A 56 5.94 -4.08 -10.97
N ALA A 57 6.78 -4.92 -11.60
CA ALA A 57 7.48 -4.55 -12.84
C ALA A 57 6.50 -4.40 -14.02
N VAL A 58 5.56 -5.34 -14.18
CA VAL A 58 4.55 -5.29 -15.25
C VAL A 58 3.51 -4.19 -14.98
N PHE A 59 3.14 -3.93 -13.73
CA PHE A 59 2.36 -2.76 -13.33
C PHE A 59 3.06 -1.47 -13.76
N SER A 60 4.35 -1.33 -13.46
CA SER A 60 5.15 -0.16 -13.87
C SER A 60 5.08 0.07 -15.38
N ALA A 61 5.45 -0.92 -16.20
CA ALA A 61 5.39 -0.82 -17.65
C ALA A 61 3.96 -0.54 -18.19
N SER A 62 2.93 -1.12 -17.58
CA SER A 62 1.54 -0.99 -18.03
C SER A 62 0.90 0.37 -17.70
N ASN A 63 1.47 1.16 -16.77
CA ASN A 63 0.99 2.53 -16.51
C ASN A 63 1.10 3.43 -17.76
N LEU A 64 2.01 3.12 -18.69
CA LEU A 64 2.17 3.87 -19.95
C LEU A 64 0.96 3.76 -20.90
N ILE A 65 0.14 2.70 -20.76
CA ILE A 65 -1.04 2.46 -21.61
C ILE A 65 -2.38 2.52 -20.85
N ALA A 66 -2.35 2.45 -19.51
CA ALA A 66 -3.57 2.43 -18.69
C ALA A 66 -4.51 3.64 -18.92
N PRO A 67 -4.05 4.90 -19.09
CA PRO A 67 -4.93 6.02 -19.43
C PRO A 67 -5.71 5.80 -20.74
N SER A 68 -5.04 5.29 -21.77
CA SER A 68 -5.64 4.99 -23.08
C SER A 68 -6.68 3.86 -22.99
N VAL A 69 -6.41 2.83 -22.18
CA VAL A 69 -7.38 1.74 -21.91
C VAL A 69 -8.64 2.30 -21.25
N ILE A 70 -8.50 3.20 -20.26
CA ILE A 70 -9.63 3.80 -19.55
C ILE A 70 -10.42 4.78 -20.43
N ALA A 71 -9.75 5.51 -21.33
CA ALA A 71 -10.41 6.39 -22.28
C ALA A 71 -11.32 5.64 -23.27
N VAL A 72 -10.99 4.38 -23.59
CA VAL A 72 -11.79 3.52 -24.51
C VAL A 72 -12.83 2.68 -23.76
N ILE A 73 -12.47 2.08 -22.62
CA ILE A 73 -13.32 1.12 -21.89
C ILE A 73 -14.21 1.79 -20.83
N GLY A 74 -13.83 2.98 -20.36
CA GLY A 74 -14.45 3.65 -19.22
C GLY A 74 -13.98 3.08 -17.88
N PRO A 75 -13.90 3.91 -16.81
CA PRO A 75 -13.26 3.50 -15.56
C PRO A 75 -14.07 2.46 -14.77
N GLN A 76 -15.40 2.44 -14.86
CA GLN A 76 -16.24 1.46 -14.14
C GLN A 76 -16.01 0.03 -14.65
N LEU A 77 -15.99 -0.18 -15.97
CA LEU A 77 -15.69 -1.48 -16.57
C LEU A 77 -14.22 -1.85 -16.36
N SER A 78 -13.31 -0.87 -16.44
CA SER A 78 -11.88 -1.04 -16.12
C SER A 78 -11.67 -1.61 -14.70
N LEU A 79 -12.39 -1.08 -13.69
CA LEU A 79 -12.37 -1.63 -12.33
C LEU A 79 -12.97 -3.04 -12.25
N PHE A 80 -14.10 -3.30 -12.91
CA PHE A 80 -14.77 -4.60 -12.88
C PHE A 80 -13.89 -5.72 -13.46
N PHE A 81 -13.37 -5.55 -14.68
CA PHE A 81 -12.50 -6.55 -15.30
C PHE A 81 -11.20 -6.75 -14.52
N SER A 82 -10.62 -5.69 -13.97
CA SER A 82 -9.44 -5.81 -13.13
C SER A 82 -9.73 -6.60 -11.85
N GLY A 83 -10.89 -6.38 -11.21
CA GLY A 83 -11.33 -7.14 -10.04
C GLY A 83 -11.47 -8.65 -10.30
N LEU A 84 -11.86 -9.04 -11.52
CA LEU A 84 -11.87 -10.45 -11.94
C LEU A 84 -10.46 -11.03 -12.04
N VAL A 85 -9.47 -10.28 -12.56
CA VAL A 85 -8.07 -10.74 -12.62
C VAL A 85 -7.45 -10.85 -11.22
N TYR A 86 -7.72 -9.88 -10.34
CA TYR A 86 -7.35 -9.97 -8.92
C TYR A 86 -7.93 -11.24 -8.27
N SER A 87 -9.21 -11.53 -8.50
CA SER A 87 -9.88 -12.73 -7.99
C SER A 87 -9.29 -14.02 -8.56
N GLY A 88 -8.94 -14.04 -9.86
CA GLY A 88 -8.28 -15.16 -10.52
C GLY A 88 -6.86 -15.43 -10.01
N TYR A 89 -6.11 -14.38 -9.67
CA TYR A 89 -4.80 -14.52 -9.01
C TYR A 89 -4.93 -15.15 -7.62
N ILE A 90 -5.88 -14.67 -6.81
CA ILE A 90 -6.18 -15.22 -5.47
C ILE A 90 -6.61 -16.70 -5.55
N ALA A 91 -7.31 -17.10 -6.62
CA ALA A 91 -7.69 -18.50 -6.83
C ALA A 91 -6.51 -19.46 -7.09
N VAL A 92 -5.33 -18.97 -7.49
CA VAL A 92 -4.13 -19.83 -7.70
C VAL A 92 -3.69 -20.50 -6.40
N PHE A 93 -3.91 -19.86 -5.24
CA PHE A 93 -3.55 -20.40 -3.93
C PHE A 93 -4.36 -21.65 -3.54
N ILE A 94 -5.43 -21.99 -4.27
CA ILE A 94 -6.17 -23.24 -4.09
C ILE A 94 -5.39 -24.43 -4.67
N HIS A 95 -4.75 -24.24 -5.83
CA HIS A 95 -3.95 -25.25 -6.53
C HIS A 95 -2.76 -24.56 -7.24
N PRO A 96 -1.65 -24.30 -6.51
CA PRO A 96 -0.52 -23.56 -7.05
C PRO A 96 0.28 -24.38 -8.06
N TYR A 97 0.38 -23.88 -9.29
CA TYR A 97 1.22 -24.45 -10.35
C TYR A 97 2.14 -23.38 -10.91
N THR A 98 3.44 -23.66 -11.02
CA THR A 98 4.50 -22.66 -11.26
C THR A 98 4.22 -21.75 -12.46
N SER A 99 3.86 -22.33 -13.61
CA SER A 99 3.60 -21.58 -14.85
C SER A 99 2.33 -20.73 -14.76
N SER A 100 1.27 -21.26 -14.15
CA SER A 100 -0.01 -20.57 -13.97
C SER A 100 0.12 -19.38 -13.03
N PHE A 101 0.86 -19.57 -11.93
CA PHE A 101 1.16 -18.55 -10.93
C PHE A 101 1.90 -17.36 -11.54
N TYR A 102 3.03 -17.58 -12.22
CA TYR A 102 3.77 -16.49 -12.88
C TYR A 102 3.01 -15.87 -14.06
N THR A 103 2.20 -16.64 -14.81
CA THR A 103 1.34 -16.08 -15.87
C THR A 103 0.29 -15.13 -15.30
N LEU A 104 -0.37 -15.52 -14.21
CA LEU A 104 -1.34 -14.66 -13.52
C LEU A 104 -0.68 -13.48 -12.79
N SER A 105 0.60 -13.59 -12.40
CA SER A 105 1.42 -12.48 -11.89
C SER A 105 1.57 -11.36 -12.93
N VAL A 106 1.87 -11.73 -14.19
CA VAL A 106 1.95 -10.77 -15.31
C VAL A 106 0.58 -10.13 -15.57
N LEU A 107 -0.49 -10.94 -15.68
CA LEU A 107 -1.84 -10.43 -15.91
C LEU A 107 -2.32 -9.50 -14.78
N LEU A 108 -1.97 -9.81 -13.53
CA LEU A 108 -2.29 -8.97 -12.38
C LEU A 108 -1.55 -7.62 -12.43
N GLY A 109 -0.29 -7.58 -12.89
CA GLY A 109 0.43 -6.33 -13.10
C GLY A 109 -0.29 -5.40 -14.09
N ILE A 110 -0.76 -5.95 -15.22
CA ILE A 110 -1.54 -5.18 -16.21
C ILE A 110 -2.86 -4.69 -15.59
N ALA A 111 -3.58 -5.57 -14.90
CA ALA A 111 -4.83 -5.23 -14.21
C ALA A 111 -4.62 -4.18 -13.11
N ALA A 112 -3.50 -4.19 -12.40
CA ALA A 112 -3.17 -3.19 -11.39
C ALA A 112 -3.02 -1.79 -11.99
N ALA A 113 -2.36 -1.65 -13.15
CA ALA A 113 -2.22 -0.37 -13.83
C ALA A 113 -3.58 0.24 -14.20
N VAL A 114 -4.44 -0.58 -14.82
CA VAL A 114 -5.80 -0.21 -15.22
C VAL A 114 -6.66 0.13 -13.99
N LEU A 115 -6.60 -0.68 -12.93
CA LEU A 115 -7.35 -0.51 -11.69
C LEU A 115 -6.97 0.78 -10.94
N TRP A 116 -5.68 1.05 -10.75
CA TRP A 116 -5.21 2.25 -10.03
C TRP A 116 -5.47 3.54 -10.82
N THR A 117 -5.28 3.51 -12.14
CA THR A 117 -5.55 4.69 -12.98
C THR A 117 -7.06 4.98 -13.05
N ALA A 118 -7.91 3.94 -13.08
CA ALA A 118 -9.37 4.09 -13.06
C ALA A 118 -9.88 4.61 -11.69
N GLN A 119 -9.24 4.19 -10.59
CA GLN A 119 -9.50 4.70 -9.24
C GLN A 119 -9.19 6.19 -9.14
N GLY A 120 -8.01 6.62 -9.61
CA GLY A 120 -7.63 8.03 -9.63
C GLY A 120 -8.60 8.88 -10.47
N ASN A 121 -8.94 8.42 -11.67
CA ASN A 121 -9.91 9.07 -12.54
C ASN A 121 -11.29 9.23 -11.88
N LEU A 122 -11.86 8.16 -11.31
CA LEU A 122 -13.15 8.22 -10.60
C LEU A 122 -13.10 9.10 -9.36
N LEU A 123 -11.98 9.12 -8.63
CA LEU A 123 -11.81 9.96 -7.46
C LEU A 123 -11.79 11.45 -7.83
N THR A 124 -11.09 11.82 -8.91
CA THR A 124 -11.10 13.19 -9.44
C THR A 124 -12.50 13.60 -9.92
N ILE A 125 -13.19 12.77 -10.72
CA ILE A 125 -14.54 13.07 -11.24
C ILE A 125 -15.59 13.22 -10.11
N ASN A 126 -15.42 12.52 -8.98
CA ASN A 126 -16.29 12.63 -7.81
C ASN A 126 -15.79 13.64 -6.76
N SER A 127 -14.87 14.53 -7.11
CA SER A 127 -14.30 15.53 -6.20
C SER A 127 -14.30 16.94 -6.79
N LYS A 128 -14.20 17.93 -5.91
CA LYS A 128 -13.89 19.33 -6.23
C LYS A 128 -12.50 19.67 -5.72
N ASP A 129 -11.94 20.77 -6.20
CA ASP A 129 -10.70 21.39 -5.75
C ASP A 129 -10.57 21.43 -4.22
N SER A 130 -11.62 21.89 -3.55
CA SER A 130 -11.70 22.00 -2.08
C SER A 130 -12.04 20.70 -1.35
N THR A 131 -12.38 19.62 -2.05
CA THR A 131 -12.82 18.35 -1.43
C THR A 131 -12.00 17.12 -1.82
N ILE A 132 -11.13 17.21 -2.83
CA ILE A 132 -10.34 16.08 -3.31
C ILE A 132 -9.43 15.50 -2.21
N GLY A 133 -8.72 16.33 -1.44
CA GLY A 133 -7.90 15.84 -0.31
C GLY A 133 -8.72 15.10 0.77
N ARG A 134 -9.93 15.58 1.09
CA ARG A 134 -10.86 14.90 2.01
C ARG A 134 -11.35 13.57 1.43
N ASN A 135 -11.74 13.57 0.16
CA ASN A 135 -12.25 12.38 -0.53
C ASN A 135 -11.15 11.32 -0.70
N SER A 136 -9.92 11.72 -1.04
CA SER A 136 -8.72 10.88 -1.01
C SER A 136 -8.48 10.30 0.39
N GLY A 137 -8.51 11.12 1.45
CA GLY A 137 -8.34 10.65 2.82
C GLY A 137 -9.39 9.61 3.24
N ILE A 138 -10.65 9.80 2.85
CA ILE A 138 -11.73 8.82 3.12
C ILE A 138 -11.51 7.52 2.34
N PHE A 139 -11.18 7.59 1.05
CA PHE A 139 -10.87 6.41 0.23
C PHE A 139 -9.68 5.63 0.80
N TRP A 140 -8.57 6.32 1.11
CA TRP A 140 -7.36 5.69 1.63
C TRP A 140 -7.56 5.14 3.04
N ALA A 141 -8.33 5.80 3.92
CA ALA A 141 -8.68 5.25 5.22
C ALA A 141 -9.49 3.95 5.09
N LEU A 142 -10.55 3.94 4.26
CA LEU A 142 -11.36 2.74 4.00
C LEU A 142 -10.50 1.60 3.42
N MET A 143 -9.61 1.91 2.47
CA MET A 143 -8.75 0.91 1.88
C MET A 143 -7.70 0.38 2.86
N GLN A 144 -7.11 1.22 3.73
CA GLN A 144 -6.13 0.76 4.72
C GLN A 144 -6.74 -0.10 5.84
N PHE A 145 -8.06 -0.02 6.09
CA PHE A 145 -8.76 -1.03 6.91
C PHE A 145 -8.68 -2.45 6.34
N SER A 146 -8.35 -2.64 5.06
CA SER A 146 -8.11 -3.96 4.49
C SER A 146 -6.95 -4.71 5.15
N LEU A 147 -5.89 -4.00 5.54
CA LEU A 147 -4.76 -4.58 6.27
C LEU A 147 -5.18 -5.03 7.67
N PHE A 148 -6.10 -4.31 8.32
CA PHE A 148 -6.67 -4.72 9.60
C PHE A 148 -7.47 -6.02 9.45
N PHE A 149 -8.42 -6.08 8.51
CA PHE A 149 -9.24 -7.28 8.29
C PHE A 149 -8.43 -8.48 7.80
N GLY A 150 -7.42 -8.26 6.95
CA GLY A 150 -6.58 -9.32 6.41
C GLY A 150 -5.67 -9.97 7.44
N ASN A 151 -4.96 -9.16 8.23
CA ASN A 151 -4.13 -9.68 9.33
C ASN A 151 -4.99 -10.28 10.45
N LEU A 152 -6.20 -9.77 10.69
CA LEU A 152 -7.16 -10.37 11.62
C LEU A 152 -7.70 -11.72 11.12
N TYR A 153 -7.94 -11.87 9.82
CA TYR A 153 -8.26 -13.16 9.21
C TYR A 153 -7.13 -14.16 9.39
N ILE A 154 -5.87 -13.80 9.09
CA ILE A 154 -4.70 -14.67 9.30
C ILE A 154 -4.61 -15.10 10.77
N PHE A 155 -4.76 -14.16 11.69
CA PHE A 155 -4.73 -14.41 13.13
C PHE A 155 -5.79 -15.44 13.58
N PHE A 156 -7.01 -15.39 13.04
CA PHE A 156 -8.05 -16.37 13.35
C PHE A 156 -7.93 -17.68 12.54
N ALA A 157 -7.52 -17.64 11.28
CA ALA A 157 -7.37 -18.81 10.42
C ALA A 157 -6.24 -19.74 10.87
N TRP A 158 -5.21 -19.17 11.52
CA TRP A 158 -4.15 -19.94 12.19
C TRP A 158 -4.42 -20.19 13.68
N ARG A 159 -5.63 -19.92 14.21
CA ARG A 159 -5.99 -20.39 15.57
C ARG A 159 -6.42 -21.87 15.57
N GLY A 160 -5.62 -22.72 16.20
CA GLY A 160 -6.06 -24.04 16.70
C GLY A 160 -5.10 -25.20 16.46
N LYS A 161 -3.91 -24.93 15.91
CA LYS A 161 -2.82 -25.91 15.75
C LYS A 161 -1.68 -25.47 16.70
N SER A 162 -0.43 -25.54 16.27
CA SER A 162 0.77 -25.28 17.07
C SER A 162 1.49 -23.91 16.96
N HIS A 163 1.15 -22.87 16.17
CA HIS A 163 -0.08 -22.42 15.50
C HIS A 163 -1.30 -22.12 16.41
N ILE A 164 -1.04 -21.29 17.44
CA ILE A 164 -1.90 -20.22 18.02
C ILE A 164 -3.28 -20.61 18.60
N THR A 165 -3.61 -20.09 19.80
CA THR A 165 -4.96 -19.86 20.38
C THR A 165 -4.76 -19.02 21.66
N GLY A 166 -5.73 -18.35 22.30
CA GLY A 166 -7.13 -18.08 21.99
C GLY A 166 -7.76 -17.14 23.05
N GLU A 167 -8.33 -15.99 22.61
CA GLU A 167 -9.12 -14.99 23.39
C GLU A 167 -8.37 -14.10 24.43
N TYR A 168 -8.83 -12.89 24.84
CA TYR A 168 -10.14 -12.21 24.81
C TYR A 168 -10.13 -10.77 24.20
N VAL A 169 -11.23 -10.00 24.34
CA VAL A 169 -11.54 -8.70 23.69
C VAL A 169 -12.12 -7.69 24.71
N LEU A 170 -11.77 -6.39 24.62
CA LEU A 170 -12.73 -5.28 24.83
C LEU A 170 -12.29 -3.89 24.30
N TYR A 171 -13.30 -3.02 24.18
CA TYR A 171 -13.37 -1.57 23.86
C TYR A 171 -12.33 -0.64 24.53
N ASN A 172 -12.13 0.64 24.14
CA ASN A 172 -13.12 1.63 23.65
C ASN A 172 -12.53 2.78 22.79
N LYS A 173 -13.40 3.67 22.29
CA LYS A 173 -13.10 5.02 21.75
C LYS A 173 -12.21 5.85 22.68
N LEU A 174 -11.47 6.84 22.14
CA LEU A 174 -11.46 8.26 22.58
C LEU A 174 -10.61 9.18 21.67
N TRP A 175 -11.05 10.44 21.55
CA TRP A 175 -10.37 11.66 21.04
C TRP A 175 -9.69 11.72 19.65
N GLN A 176 -10.35 12.42 18.72
CA GLN A 176 -9.68 13.47 17.94
C GLN A 176 -9.30 14.63 18.88
N PRO A 177 -8.04 15.07 19.00
CA PRO A 177 -7.68 16.11 19.96
C PRO A 177 -7.52 17.51 19.31
N LEU A 178 -7.88 18.57 20.05
CA LEU A 178 -8.21 19.92 19.52
C LEU A 178 -7.02 20.81 19.07
N TRP A 179 -5.80 20.27 19.00
CA TRP A 179 -4.55 21.01 18.71
C TRP A 179 -4.38 21.38 17.22
N TRP A 180 -5.19 20.81 16.32
CA TRP A 180 -5.14 21.02 14.86
C TRP A 180 -5.11 22.50 14.42
N LYS A 181 -5.74 23.40 15.18
CA LYS A 181 -5.76 24.84 14.89
C LYS A 181 -4.40 25.54 15.05
N SER A 182 -3.42 24.92 15.70
CA SER A 182 -2.13 25.56 16.03
C SER A 182 -0.98 25.22 15.05
N LEU A 183 -1.08 24.13 14.28
CA LEU A 183 -0.01 23.68 13.37
C LEU A 183 -0.10 24.26 11.95
N HIS A 184 -0.39 25.55 11.82
CA HIS A 184 -0.35 26.28 10.55
C HIS A 184 0.96 27.07 10.33
N LYS A 185 2.02 26.76 11.09
CA LYS A 185 3.33 27.42 10.97
C LYS A 185 4.49 26.41 11.06
N LEU A 186 5.13 26.23 9.90
CA LEU A 186 6.29 25.38 9.58
C LEU A 186 6.07 23.85 9.64
N LEU A 187 6.40 23.21 8.51
CA LEU A 187 6.49 21.77 8.22
C LEU A 187 5.20 20.96 8.41
N ASN A 188 4.80 20.24 7.36
CA ASN A 188 3.62 19.39 7.34
C ASN A 188 3.73 18.23 8.35
N PRO A 189 2.98 18.26 9.47
CA PRO A 189 3.20 17.36 10.60
C PRO A 189 2.80 15.92 10.29
N VAL A 190 1.97 15.72 9.28
CA VAL A 190 1.52 14.40 8.84
C VAL A 190 2.70 13.59 8.27
N VAL A 191 3.62 14.24 7.54
CA VAL A 191 4.80 13.54 6.98
C VAL A 191 5.79 13.16 8.06
N PHE A 192 6.02 14.04 9.05
CA PHE A 192 6.84 13.68 10.22
C PHE A 192 6.23 12.56 11.07
N LEU A 193 4.91 12.58 11.27
CA LEU A 193 4.20 11.47 11.92
C LEU A 193 4.40 10.18 11.14
N GLY A 194 4.28 10.22 9.81
CA GLY A 194 4.51 9.09 8.92
C GLY A 194 5.91 8.50 9.10
N LEU A 195 6.94 9.32 8.92
CA LEU A 195 8.34 8.91 9.08
C LEU A 195 8.62 8.34 10.48
N PHE A 196 8.10 8.96 11.53
CA PHE A 196 8.25 8.47 12.90
C PHE A 196 7.58 7.10 13.09
N THR A 197 6.35 6.93 12.62
CA THR A 197 5.64 5.64 12.73
C THR A 197 6.32 4.52 11.93
N HIS A 198 6.87 4.83 10.76
CA HIS A 198 7.69 3.89 9.99
C HIS A 198 8.98 3.51 10.74
N ILE A 199 9.75 4.47 11.27
CA ILE A 199 10.98 4.20 12.02
C ILE A 199 10.69 3.32 13.26
N VAL A 200 9.64 3.62 14.02
CA VAL A 200 9.23 2.80 15.16
C VAL A 200 8.81 1.39 14.72
N ALA A 201 8.06 1.25 13.63
CA ALA A 201 7.70 -0.04 13.08
C ALA A 201 8.94 -0.85 12.64
N PHE A 202 9.86 -0.26 11.89
CA PHE A 202 11.08 -0.93 11.42
C PHE A 202 11.97 -1.37 12.60
N PHE A 203 12.10 -0.55 13.65
CA PHE A 203 12.85 -0.93 14.85
C PHE A 203 12.17 -2.08 15.63
N LEU A 204 10.85 -2.05 15.77
CA LEU A 204 10.10 -3.15 16.41
C LEU A 204 10.17 -4.45 15.58
N ILE A 205 10.14 -4.37 14.23
CA ILE A 205 10.34 -5.51 13.33
C ILE A 205 11.75 -6.09 13.51
N PHE A 206 12.79 -5.23 13.53
CA PHE A 206 14.18 -5.65 13.76
C PHE A 206 14.37 -6.41 15.08
N LEU A 207 13.67 -5.99 16.14
CA LEU A 207 13.71 -6.71 17.42
C LEU A 207 12.94 -8.03 17.40
N ASN A 208 11.74 -8.03 16.80
CA ASN A 208 10.73 -9.09 16.95
C ASN A 208 10.82 -10.23 15.92
N ILE A 209 11.56 -10.04 14.82
CA ILE A 209 11.69 -11.03 13.73
C ILE A 209 13.18 -11.33 13.50
N ALA A 210 13.50 -12.61 13.31
CA ALA A 210 14.88 -13.06 13.07
C ALA A 210 15.44 -12.50 11.75
N SER A 211 16.74 -12.20 11.73
CA SER A 211 17.39 -11.50 10.61
C SER A 211 17.39 -12.28 9.28
N ASP A 212 17.29 -13.60 9.33
CA ASP A 212 17.26 -14.51 8.17
C ASP A 212 15.84 -14.82 7.67
N ALA A 213 14.78 -14.38 8.35
CA ALA A 213 13.39 -14.74 8.03
C ALA A 213 12.96 -14.60 6.55
N PRO A 214 13.39 -13.59 5.75
CA PRO A 214 13.05 -13.51 4.34
C PRO A 214 13.66 -14.67 3.51
N VAL A 215 14.89 -15.06 3.84
CA VAL A 215 15.68 -16.04 3.09
C VAL A 215 15.56 -17.46 3.65
N ALA A 216 15.13 -17.62 4.91
CA ALA A 216 15.06 -18.87 5.66
C ALA A 216 14.34 -20.04 4.92
N PRO A 217 14.77 -21.30 5.11
CA PRO A 217 14.11 -22.48 4.56
C PRO A 217 12.79 -22.82 5.27
N GLU A 218 12.06 -23.82 4.77
CA GLU A 218 10.82 -24.34 5.39
C GLU A 218 10.98 -24.75 6.86
N GLU A 219 12.15 -25.28 7.23
CA GLU A 219 12.49 -25.71 8.59
C GLU A 219 12.51 -24.55 9.61
N GLY A 220 12.47 -23.31 9.14
CA GLY A 220 12.42 -22.09 9.95
C GLY A 220 13.75 -21.32 9.96
N THR A 221 13.81 -20.34 10.86
CA THR A 221 14.95 -19.43 11.02
C THR A 221 16.06 -20.05 11.86
N GLN A 222 17.28 -20.00 11.35
CA GLN A 222 18.50 -20.43 12.03
C GLN A 222 19.00 -19.34 12.99
N MET A 223 18.74 -18.06 12.67
CA MET A 223 18.94 -16.97 13.62
C MET A 223 17.75 -16.84 14.57
N GLN A 224 18.00 -16.30 15.76
CA GLN A 224 16.95 -15.89 16.70
C GLN A 224 16.65 -14.39 16.56
N ALA A 225 15.44 -13.98 16.94
CA ALA A 225 15.08 -12.58 17.14
C ALA A 225 15.70 -12.03 18.44
N PHE A 226 15.83 -10.71 18.58
CA PHE A 226 16.42 -10.08 19.77
C PHE A 226 15.48 -10.13 20.99
N ILE A 227 14.17 -10.21 20.77
CA ILE A 227 13.16 -10.55 21.78
C ILE A 227 12.45 -11.84 21.37
N GLN A 228 11.77 -12.50 22.31
CA GLN A 228 10.89 -13.63 21.96
C GLN A 228 9.79 -13.15 20.98
N PRO A 229 9.65 -13.75 19.78
CA PRO A 229 8.72 -13.28 18.76
C PRO A 229 7.28 -13.19 19.27
N SER A 230 6.75 -11.97 19.31
CA SER A 230 5.42 -11.67 19.82
C SER A 230 4.46 -11.28 18.69
N VAL A 231 3.32 -11.97 18.64
CA VAL A 231 2.20 -11.64 17.74
C VAL A 231 1.66 -10.24 18.04
N THR A 232 1.63 -9.83 19.31
CA THR A 232 1.20 -8.47 19.72
C THR A 232 2.10 -7.40 19.13
N VAL A 233 3.42 -7.59 19.15
CA VAL A 233 4.38 -6.65 18.54
C VAL A 233 4.24 -6.63 17.02
N ALA A 234 4.07 -7.79 16.37
CA ALA A 234 3.82 -7.86 14.93
C ALA A 234 2.53 -7.12 14.50
N LEU A 235 1.45 -7.24 15.27
CA LEU A 235 0.20 -6.50 15.02
C LEU A 235 0.37 -4.99 15.21
N ILE A 236 1.13 -4.55 16.22
CA ILE A 236 1.49 -3.14 16.41
C ILE A 236 2.32 -2.63 15.23
N CYS A 237 3.29 -3.42 14.74
CA CYS A 237 4.07 -3.06 13.55
C CYS A 237 3.18 -2.89 12.31
N SER A 238 2.26 -3.84 12.05
CA SER A 238 1.32 -3.75 10.92
C SER A 238 0.45 -2.49 10.99
N PHE A 239 -0.07 -2.14 12.17
CA PHE A 239 -0.82 -0.89 12.37
C PHE A 239 0.05 0.36 12.11
N LEU A 240 1.28 0.39 12.63
CA LEU A 240 2.19 1.53 12.45
C LEU A 240 2.65 1.70 11.00
N LEU A 241 2.88 0.61 10.27
CA LEU A 241 3.18 0.64 8.83
C LEU A 241 1.99 1.22 8.05
N GLY A 242 0.77 0.70 8.25
CA GLY A 242 -0.43 1.21 7.56
C GLY A 242 -0.73 2.67 7.90
N LEU A 243 -0.48 3.10 9.15
CA LEU A 243 -0.58 4.50 9.56
C LEU A 243 0.46 5.37 8.84
N GLY A 244 1.73 4.95 8.81
CA GLY A 244 2.81 5.65 8.11
C GLY A 244 2.55 5.80 6.61
N ASP A 245 2.16 4.69 5.96
CA ASP A 245 1.78 4.66 4.55
C ASP A 245 0.60 5.60 4.25
N SER A 246 -0.42 5.63 5.12
CA SER A 246 -1.56 6.53 4.96
C SER A 246 -1.14 8.01 5.03
N CYS A 247 -0.18 8.34 5.90
CA CYS A 247 0.36 9.69 6.05
C CYS A 247 1.11 10.14 4.78
N PHE A 248 2.06 9.33 4.31
CA PHE A 248 2.83 9.65 3.09
C PHE A 248 1.96 9.69 1.84
N ASN A 249 1.15 8.66 1.58
CA ASN A 249 0.33 8.60 0.37
C ASN A 249 -0.68 9.77 0.32
N THR A 250 -1.30 10.15 1.44
CA THR A 250 -2.24 11.28 1.48
C THR A 250 -1.56 12.59 1.07
N GLN A 251 -0.38 12.88 1.59
CA GLN A 251 0.33 14.14 1.32
C GLN A 251 0.94 14.18 -0.09
N LEU A 252 1.56 13.07 -0.53
CA LEU A 252 2.10 12.95 -1.89
C LEU A 252 1.00 13.10 -2.95
N ILE A 253 -0.13 12.41 -2.78
CA ILE A 253 -1.27 12.50 -3.70
C ILE A 253 -1.87 13.90 -3.69
N SER A 254 -1.91 14.58 -2.54
CA SER A 254 -2.40 15.96 -2.44
C SER A 254 -1.49 16.96 -3.17
N ILE A 255 -0.17 16.82 -3.11
CA ILE A 255 0.76 17.70 -3.84
C ILE A 255 0.71 17.41 -5.35
N VAL A 256 0.72 16.14 -5.77
CA VAL A 256 0.61 15.77 -7.20
C VAL A 256 -0.71 16.28 -7.80
N GLY A 257 -1.84 16.07 -7.11
CA GLY A 257 -3.16 16.54 -7.54
C GLY A 257 -3.39 18.07 -7.43
N PHE A 258 -2.49 18.79 -6.76
CA PHE A 258 -2.46 20.26 -6.78
C PHE A 258 -1.60 20.78 -7.95
N LEU A 259 -0.36 20.29 -8.08
CA LEU A 259 0.58 20.75 -9.10
C LEU A 259 0.16 20.39 -10.53
N PHE A 260 -0.31 19.15 -10.73
CA PHE A 260 -0.68 18.64 -12.04
C PHE A 260 -2.20 18.53 -12.16
N ARG A 261 -2.91 19.62 -11.86
CA ARG A 261 -4.38 19.65 -11.84
C ARG A 261 -5.00 19.30 -13.20
N GLU A 262 -4.46 19.88 -14.26
CA GLU A 262 -5.00 19.77 -15.63
C GLU A 262 -4.68 18.42 -16.28
N ASP A 263 -3.49 17.86 -16.05
CA ASP A 263 -3.07 16.52 -16.49
C ASP A 263 -2.79 15.58 -15.30
N SER A 264 -3.77 15.48 -14.41
CA SER A 264 -3.66 14.65 -13.21
C SER A 264 -3.53 13.15 -13.55
N ALA A 265 -4.10 12.70 -14.67
CA ALA A 265 -4.02 11.32 -15.11
C ALA A 265 -2.57 10.90 -15.43
N SER A 266 -1.85 11.68 -16.23
CA SER A 266 -0.46 11.37 -16.58
C SER A 266 0.47 11.53 -15.39
N ALA A 267 0.26 12.56 -14.56
CA ALA A 267 1.05 12.76 -13.35
C ALA A 267 0.89 11.62 -12.33
N PHE A 268 -0.33 11.10 -12.14
CA PHE A 268 -0.54 9.90 -11.32
C PHE A 268 0.01 8.63 -11.96
N ALA A 269 -0.01 8.50 -13.29
CA ALA A 269 0.62 7.37 -13.99
C ALA A 269 2.15 7.37 -13.78
N VAL A 270 2.81 8.53 -13.87
CA VAL A 270 4.26 8.67 -13.58
C VAL A 270 4.57 8.42 -12.11
N PHE A 271 3.76 8.95 -11.18
CA PHE A 271 3.90 8.66 -9.75
C PHE A 271 3.78 7.14 -9.46
N LYS A 272 2.79 6.47 -10.05
CA LYS A 272 2.62 5.02 -9.90
C LYS A 272 3.68 4.20 -10.64
N PHE A 273 4.21 4.67 -11.76
CA PHE A 273 5.38 4.08 -12.44
C PHE A 273 6.60 4.04 -11.51
N VAL A 274 6.95 5.17 -10.90
CA VAL A 274 8.10 5.28 -9.96
C VAL A 274 7.86 4.47 -8.68
N GLN A 275 6.65 4.52 -8.10
CA GLN A 275 6.30 3.74 -6.92
C GLN A 275 6.40 2.22 -7.18
N SER A 276 5.94 1.75 -8.35
CA SER A 276 5.91 0.33 -8.70
C SER A 276 7.28 -0.21 -9.14
N ILE A 277 8.10 0.52 -9.89
CA ILE A 277 9.46 0.04 -10.22
C ILE A 277 10.34 -0.05 -8.97
N THR A 278 10.19 0.89 -8.03
CA THR A 278 10.90 0.84 -6.74
C THR A 278 10.46 -0.36 -5.89
N ALA A 279 9.15 -0.66 -5.86
CA ALA A 279 8.62 -1.85 -5.19
C ALA A 279 9.10 -3.16 -5.86
N ALA A 280 9.16 -3.21 -7.20
CA ALA A 280 9.66 -4.38 -7.92
C ALA A 280 11.13 -4.70 -7.59
N VAL A 281 11.98 -3.67 -7.52
CA VAL A 281 13.38 -3.79 -7.09
C VAL A 281 13.47 -4.27 -5.63
N ALA A 282 12.60 -3.76 -4.75
CA ALA A 282 12.55 -4.19 -3.35
C ALA A 282 12.21 -5.68 -3.21
N PHE A 283 11.10 -6.13 -3.79
CA PHE A 283 10.72 -7.55 -3.77
C PHE A 283 11.77 -8.45 -4.44
N PHE A 284 12.45 -7.98 -5.49
CA PHE A 284 13.54 -8.73 -6.10
C PHE A 284 14.70 -8.96 -5.11
N TYR A 285 15.21 -7.90 -4.45
CA TYR A 285 16.33 -8.06 -3.50
C TYR A 285 15.94 -8.82 -2.22
N SER A 286 14.65 -8.88 -1.86
CA SER A 286 14.17 -9.62 -0.69
C SER A 286 14.47 -11.12 -0.72
N ASN A 287 14.76 -11.70 -1.90
CA ASN A 287 15.23 -13.09 -2.03
C ASN A 287 16.69 -13.30 -1.57
N TYR A 288 17.49 -12.23 -1.46
CA TYR A 288 18.95 -12.33 -1.29
C TYR A 288 19.47 -11.63 -0.02
N PHE A 289 18.77 -10.62 0.49
CA PHE A 289 19.24 -9.81 1.61
C PHE A 289 18.57 -10.19 2.95
N LEU A 290 19.37 -10.22 4.02
CA LEU A 290 18.88 -10.35 5.40
C LEU A 290 17.99 -9.16 5.79
N LEU A 291 17.00 -9.41 6.65
CA LEU A 291 15.97 -8.45 7.06
C LEU A 291 16.54 -7.12 7.55
N HIS A 292 17.63 -7.12 8.33
CA HIS A 292 18.24 -5.89 8.83
C HIS A 292 18.81 -4.99 7.71
N TRP A 293 19.31 -5.56 6.61
CA TRP A 293 19.72 -4.78 5.44
C TRP A 293 18.52 -4.20 4.70
N GLN A 294 17.44 -4.97 4.57
CA GLN A 294 16.19 -4.49 3.96
C GLN A 294 15.60 -3.32 4.77
N LEU A 295 15.53 -3.44 6.09
CA LEU A 295 15.08 -2.39 7.00
C LEU A 295 15.99 -1.14 6.97
N LEU A 296 17.31 -1.32 6.90
CA LEU A 296 18.24 -0.19 6.76
C LEU A 296 18.02 0.58 5.45
N ILE A 297 17.79 -0.13 4.33
CA ILE A 297 17.44 0.49 3.05
C ILE A 297 16.12 1.29 3.18
N MET A 298 15.10 0.74 3.84
CA MET A 298 13.82 1.44 4.06
C MET A 298 13.97 2.68 4.96
N VAL A 299 14.80 2.63 6.00
CA VAL A 299 15.08 3.80 6.86
C VAL A 299 15.79 4.89 6.06
N LEU A 300 16.88 4.56 5.36
CA LEU A 300 17.66 5.53 4.59
C LEU A 300 16.86 6.17 3.44
N THR A 301 16.08 5.36 2.71
CA THR A 301 15.22 5.86 1.63
C THR A 301 14.00 6.63 2.15
N GLY A 302 13.44 6.27 3.32
CA GLY A 302 12.38 7.03 3.99
C GLY A 302 12.83 8.42 4.46
N PHE A 303 14.03 8.55 5.02
CA PHE A 303 14.64 9.85 5.31
C PHE A 303 14.86 10.67 4.04
N LEU A 304 15.46 10.09 3.00
CA LEU A 304 15.69 10.78 1.72
C LEU A 304 14.38 11.27 1.08
N GLY A 305 13.37 10.40 1.02
CA GLY A 305 12.03 10.73 0.51
C GLY A 305 11.35 11.85 1.29
N THR A 306 11.52 11.89 2.61
CA THR A 306 11.02 12.96 3.48
C THR A 306 11.73 14.29 3.21
N ILE A 307 13.05 14.27 3.02
CA ILE A 307 13.83 15.46 2.67
C ILE A 307 13.39 16.00 1.31
N THR A 308 13.28 15.14 0.28
CA THR A 308 12.80 15.56 -1.05
C THR A 308 11.36 16.06 -1.03
N PHE A 309 10.49 15.47 -0.21
CA PHE A 309 9.12 15.97 0.00
C PHE A 309 9.14 17.41 0.52
N PHE A 310 9.91 17.71 1.57
CA PHE A 310 9.94 19.06 2.14
C PHE A 310 10.61 20.10 1.21
N VAL A 311 11.59 19.70 0.39
CA VAL A 311 12.15 20.58 -0.66
C VAL A 311 11.09 20.95 -1.70
N VAL A 312 10.28 19.97 -2.16
CA VAL A 312 9.17 20.23 -3.08
C VAL A 312 8.08 21.08 -2.42
N GLU A 313 7.61 20.69 -1.22
CA GLU A 313 6.57 21.41 -0.47
C GLU A 313 6.96 22.88 -0.24
N TRP A 314 8.22 23.16 0.13
CA TRP A 314 8.73 24.52 0.27
C TRP A 314 8.65 25.30 -1.04
N GLY A 315 9.07 24.69 -2.17
CA GLY A 315 8.97 25.27 -3.50
C GLY A 315 7.54 25.69 -3.86
N VAL A 316 6.57 24.80 -3.64
CA VAL A 316 5.14 25.07 -3.86
C VAL A 316 4.62 26.21 -2.97
N ILE A 317 5.09 26.29 -1.73
CA ILE A 317 4.70 27.36 -0.79
C ILE A 317 5.31 28.72 -1.18
N SER A 318 6.53 28.77 -1.73
CA SER A 318 7.10 30.00 -2.28
C SER A 318 6.29 30.51 -3.48
N SER A 319 6.11 29.69 -4.53
CA SER A 319 5.45 30.16 -5.75
C SER A 319 4.00 30.62 -5.54
N ARG A 320 3.29 30.07 -4.56
CA ARG A 320 1.97 30.57 -4.15
C ARG A 320 2.01 31.97 -3.53
N ARG A 321 3.03 32.27 -2.71
CA ARG A 321 3.19 33.61 -2.11
C ARG A 321 3.46 34.64 -3.17
N ASP A 322 4.30 34.31 -4.14
CA ASP A 322 4.67 35.22 -5.22
C ASP A 322 3.42 35.55 -6.07
N SER A 323 2.58 34.54 -6.42
CA SER A 323 1.29 34.79 -7.10
C SER A 323 0.26 35.57 -6.27
N ASP A 324 0.26 35.38 -4.94
CA ASP A 324 -0.61 36.16 -4.03
C ASP A 324 -0.10 37.61 -3.85
N TYR A 325 1.15 37.92 -4.21
CA TYR A 325 1.69 39.29 -4.25
C TYR A 325 1.51 39.96 -5.63
N ASP A 326 1.67 39.22 -6.73
CA ASP A 326 1.47 39.73 -8.11
C ASP A 326 -0.01 40.00 -8.46
N SER A 327 -0.94 39.74 -7.53
CA SER A 327 -2.40 39.92 -7.70
C SER A 327 -3.02 40.98 -6.78
N ILE A 328 -2.20 41.87 -6.19
CA ILE A 328 -2.59 42.99 -5.31
C ILE A 328 -2.21 44.34 -5.91
#